data_AF-A0ABD0R7D8-F1
#
_entry.id   AF-A0ABD0R7D8-F1
#
_cell.length_a   1.000
_cell.length_b   1.000
_cell.length_c   1.000
_cell.angle_alpha   90.00
_cell.angle_beta   90.00
_cell.angle_gamma   90.00
#
_symmetry.space_group_name_H-M   'P 1'
#
loop_
_entity.id
_entity.type
_entity.pdbx_description
1 polymer ?
#
loop_
_entity_poly.entity_id
_entity_poly.type
_entity_poly.pdbx_seq_one_letter_code
_entity_poly.pdbx_strand_id
1 'polypeptide(L)' 'CITNLDRENGYNSSLQLPDATLNFAKKHPLMEDRAEARPLLLTKGINFTRLAVDRVSSLDQRSYNMLFIGT' A
#
# COMPACT_ATOMS: atom_id res chain seq x y z
N CYS A 1 8.12 8.82 6.39
CA CYS A 1 8.93 9.61 5.43
C CYS A 1 9.13 11.00 6.00
N ILE A 2 10.18 11.71 5.58
CA ILE A 2 10.33 13.13 5.91
C ILE A 2 9.44 13.95 4.97
N THR A 3 8.41 14.59 5.52
CA THR A 3 7.45 15.45 4.83
C THR A 3 7.95 16.89 4.72
N ASN A 4 7.19 17.80 4.10
CA ASN A 4 7.56 19.22 4.04
C ASN A 4 7.51 19.88 5.42
N LEU A 5 6.51 19.52 6.23
CA LEU A 5 6.40 20.00 7.62
C LEU A 5 7.64 19.60 8.44
N ASP A 6 8.13 18.37 8.28
CA ASP A 6 9.34 17.92 8.97
C ASP A 6 10.57 18.76 8.55
N ARG A 7 10.71 19.06 7.25
CA ARG A 7 11.81 19.88 6.71
C ARG A 7 11.77 21.33 7.19
N GLU A 8 10.58 21.93 7.24
CA GLU A 8 10.36 23.28 7.79
C GLU A 8 10.75 23.35 9.27
N ASN A 9 10.58 22.23 10.00
CA ASN A 9 11.03 22.08 11.39
C ASN A 9 12.51 21.66 11.51
N GLY A 10 13.28 21.66 10.42
CA GLY A 10 14.73 21.38 10.41
C GLY A 10 15.11 19.91 10.31
N TYR A 11 14.15 19.00 10.16
CA TYR A 11 14.41 17.57 9.98
C TYR A 11 14.47 17.23 8.48
N ASN A 12 15.66 17.24 7.91
CA ASN A 12 15.89 16.92 6.50
C ASN A 12 16.17 15.42 6.26
N SER A 13 16.46 14.67 7.32
CA SER A 13 16.74 13.24 7.29
C SER A 13 16.14 12.55 8.52
N SER A 14 15.86 11.25 8.40
CA SER A 14 15.40 10.42 9.52
C SER A 14 16.40 10.36 10.68
N LEU A 15 17.69 10.63 10.43
CA LEU A 15 18.73 10.69 11.47
C LEU A 15 18.58 11.91 12.39
N GLN A 16 17.83 12.93 11.97
CA GLN A 16 17.63 14.16 12.73
C GLN A 16 16.32 14.16 13.53
N LEU A 17 15.50 13.11 13.38
CA LEU A 17 14.24 12.99 14.12
C LEU A 17 14.52 12.79 15.61
N PRO A 18 13.67 13.32 16.51
CA PRO A 18 13.80 13.11 17.94
C PRO A 18 13.76 11.64 18.34
N ASP A 19 14.57 11.26 19.31
CA ASP A 19 14.63 9.89 19.84
C ASP A 19 13.28 9.38 20.33
N ALA A 20 12.43 10.26 20.87
CA ALA A 20 11.09 9.90 21.30
C ALA A 20 10.25 9.33 20.14
N THR A 21 10.28 9.99 18.98
CA THR A 21 9.59 9.56 17.76
C THR A 21 10.16 8.23 17.26
N LEU A 22 11.49 8.10 17.23
CA LEU A 22 12.15 6.86 16.79
C LEU A 22 11.83 5.69 17.72
N ASN A 23 11.87 5.89 19.03
CA ASN A 23 11.55 4.87 20.02
C ASN A 23 10.06 4.50 20.02
N PHE A 24 9.18 5.46 19.76
CA PHE A 24 7.75 5.19 19.61
C PHE A 24 7.51 4.27 18.40
N ALA A 25 8.01 4.63 17.21
CA ALA A 25 7.85 3.83 16.01
C ALA A 25 8.46 2.42 16.14
N LYS A 26 9.61 2.31 16.83
CA LYS A 26 10.25 1.02 17.14
C LYS A 26 9.37 0.11 18.01
N LYS A 27 8.66 0.68 18.99
CA LYS A 27 7.83 -0.09 19.95
C LYS A 27 6.40 -0.33 19.45
N HIS A 28 5.91 0.47 18.50
CA HIS A 28 4.53 0.42 18.01
C HIS A 28 4.47 0.32 16.48
N PRO A 29 4.95 -0.79 15.89
CA PRO A 29 4.93 -0.96 14.44
C PRO A 29 3.53 -1.30 13.88
N LEU A 30 2.62 -1.79 14.74
CA LEU A 30 1.27 -2.20 14.36
C LEU A 30 0.28 -1.04 14.54
N MET A 31 -0.49 -0.76 13.50
CA MET A 31 -1.59 0.20 13.54
C MET A 31 -2.85 -0.45 14.14
N GLU A 32 -3.64 0.33 14.87
CA GLU A 32 -4.93 -0.11 15.41
C GLU A 32 -5.97 -0.29 14.29
N ASP A 33 -6.00 0.66 13.35
CA ASP A 33 -6.97 0.68 12.26
C ASP A 33 -6.67 -0.36 11.17
N ARG A 34 -7.74 -0.91 10.60
CA ARG A 34 -7.65 -1.87 9.49
C ARG A 34 -7.70 -1.14 8.16
N ALA A 35 -6.90 -1.62 7.20
CA ALA A 35 -7.07 -1.23 5.80
C ALA A 35 -8.29 -1.94 5.21
N GLU A 36 -9.37 -1.20 4.97
CA GLU A 36 -10.61 -1.75 4.43
C GLU A 36 -10.65 -1.72 2.90
N ALA A 37 -11.22 -2.77 2.30
CA ALA A 37 -11.48 -2.86 0.87
C ALA A 37 -12.63 -3.84 0.59
N ARG A 38 -13.24 -3.72 -0.59
CA ARG A 38 -14.25 -4.68 -1.09
C ARG A 38 -13.62 -5.65 -2.09
N PRO A 39 -13.89 -6.97 -2.03
CA PRO A 39 -13.35 -7.92 -2.99
C PRO A 39 -13.87 -7.68 -4.42
N LEU A 40 -12.98 -7.84 -5.41
CA LEU A 40 -13.32 -7.72 -6.84
C LEU A 40 -13.82 -9.04 -7.45
N LEU A 41 -13.34 -10.17 -6.93
CA LEU A 41 -13.70 -11.52 -7.38
C LEU A 41 -13.79 -12.44 -6.17
N LEU A 42 -14.86 -13.23 -6.08
CA LEU A 42 -15.05 -14.25 -5.06
C LEU A 42 -15.49 -15.55 -5.73
N THR A 43 -14.68 -16.59 -5.62
CA THR A 43 -14.94 -17.92 -6.19
C THR A 43 -14.80 -19.00 -5.12
N LYS A 44 -15.43 -20.16 -5.33
CA LYS A 44 -15.35 -21.32 -4.42
C LYS A 44 -14.68 -22.49 -5.12
N GLY A 45 -13.95 -23.32 -4.37
CA GLY A 45 -13.37 -24.57 -4.86
C GLY A 45 -12.07 -24.43 -5.66
N ILE A 46 -11.45 -23.24 -5.66
CA ILE A 46 -10.16 -22.98 -6.33
C ILE A 46 -9.23 -22.31 -5.32
N ASN A 47 -7.98 -22.75 -5.29
CA ASN A 47 -6.93 -22.13 -4.50
C ASN A 47 -6.11 -21.21 -5.40
N PHE A 48 -6.17 -19.89 -5.16
CA PHE A 48 -5.34 -18.95 -5.90
C PHE A 48 -3.95 -18.83 -5.27
N THR A 49 -2.90 -18.87 -6.09
CA THR A 49 -1.50 -18.85 -5.65
C THR A 49 -0.74 -17.60 -6.07
N ARG A 50 -1.16 -16.95 -7.16
CA ARG A 50 -0.50 -15.76 -7.74
C ARG A 50 -1.53 -14.83 -8.37
N LEU A 51 -1.22 -13.54 -8.40
CA LEU A 51 -2.02 -12.51 -9.07
C LEU A 51 -1.10 -11.54 -9.81
N ALA A 52 -1.41 -11.27 -11.07
CA ALA A 52 -0.86 -10.16 -11.82
C ALA A 52 -2.01 -9.34 -12.43
N VAL A 53 -1.81 -8.03 -12.57
CA VAL A 53 -2.83 -7.11 -13.10
C VAL A 53 -2.19 -6.29 -14.20
N ASP A 54 -2.84 -6.23 -15.35
CA ASP A 54 -2.48 -5.34 -16.44
C ASP A 54 -3.59 -4.32 -16.69
N ARG A 55 -3.21 -3.09 -17.06
CA ARG A 55 -4.18 -2.05 -17.41
C ARG A 55 -4.20 -1.88 -18.91
N VAL A 56 -5.27 -2.36 -19.54
CA VAL A 56 -5.41 -2.41 -20.99
C VAL A 56 -6.44 -1.41 -21.50
N SER A 57 -6.16 -0.78 -22.63
CA SER A 57 -7.13 0.06 -23.35
C SER A 57 -7.86 -0.76 -24.40
N SER A 58 -9.18 -0.71 -24.39
CA SER A 58 -10.05 -1.39 -25.35
C SER A 58 -10.32 -0.51 -26.59
N LEU A 59 -10.90 -1.09 -27.64
CA LEU A 59 -11.28 -0.41 -28.88
C LEU A 59 -12.28 0.74 -28.65
N ASP A 60 -13.08 0.63 -27.59
CA ASP A 60 -13.99 1.69 -27.11
C ASP A 60 -13.28 2.80 -26.31
N GLN A 61 -11.93 2.80 -26.31
CA GLN A 61 -11.06 3.74 -25.58
C GLN A 61 -11.23 3.71 -24.06
N ARG A 62 -11.94 2.71 -23.51
CA ARG A 62 -12.05 2.50 -22.07
C ARG A 62 -10.87 1.68 -21.56
N SER A 63 -10.39 2.01 -20.37
CA SER A 63 -9.34 1.24 -19.69
C SER A 63 -9.93 0.22 -18.73
N TYR A 64 -9.42 -1.00 -18.79
CA TYR A 64 -9.82 -2.11 -17.94
C TYR A 64 -8.61 -2.64 -17.16
N ASN A 65 -8.85 -3.12 -15.94
CA ASN A 65 -7.85 -3.87 -15.17
C ASN A 65 -8.07 -5.36 -15.44
N MET A 66 -7.18 -5.97 -16.21
CA MET A 66 -7.20 -7.38 -16.54
C MET A 66 -6.49 -8.18 -15.44
N LEU A 67 -7.21 -9.10 -14.80
CA LEU A 67 -6.69 -9.95 -13.72
C LEU A 67 -6.19 -11.28 -14.30
N PHE A 68 -4.90 -11.58 -14.10
CA PHE A 68 -4.30 -12.87 -14.39
C PHE A 68 -4.09 -13.62 -13.08
N ILE A 69 -4.79 -14.74 -12.91
CA ILE A 69 -4.84 -15.46 -11.63
C ILE A 69 -4.22 -16.85 -11.81
N GLY A 70 -3.17 -17.13 -11.04
CA GLY A 70 -2.56 -18.45 -10.94
C GLY A 70 -3.32 -19.34 -9.94
N THR A 71 -3.58 -20.59 -10.33
CA THR A 71 -4.22 -21.62 -9.50
C THR A 71 -3.22 -22.69 -9.12
#